data_AF-A0A0G4IZ72-F1
#
_entry.id   AF-A0A0G4IZ72-F1
#
_cell.length_a   1.000
_cell.length_b   1.000
_cell.length_c   1.000
_cell.angle_alpha   90.00
_cell.angle_beta   90.00
_cell.angle_gamma   90.00
#
_symmetry.space_group_name_H-M   'P 1'
#
loop_
_entity.id
_entity.type
_entity.pdbx_description
1 polymer ?
#
loop_
_entity_poly.entity_id
_entity_poly.type
_entity_poly.pdbx_seq_one_letter_code
_entity_poly.pdbx_strand_id
1 'polypeptide(L)'
;MSAIVHVAVSTAVQTGACEPGHYQCGVTGNGTRPDTIYACTAWGEWVPQEDCASAPGGPHVCRVLSDNVPHCVPPGKGCKPGQYRCGESPANNASTIYACDAFGNWVFGYDCPPPSSCRVLADRQPHCV
;
A
#
# COMPACT_ATOMS: atom_id res chain seq x y z
N MET A 1 -22.86 -53.49 -13.85
CA MET A 1 -22.91 -52.11 -14.39
C MET A 1 -22.46 -51.18 -13.27
N SER A 2 -21.18 -50.79 -13.25
CA SER A 2 -20.64 -49.92 -12.20
C SER A 2 -20.73 -48.46 -12.63
N ALA A 3 -21.44 -47.64 -11.86
CA ALA A 3 -21.52 -46.21 -12.08
C ALA A 3 -20.33 -45.52 -11.39
N ILE A 4 -19.51 -44.81 -12.17
CA ILE A 4 -18.44 -43.96 -11.66
C ILE A 4 -19.09 -42.62 -11.28
N VAL A 5 -19.22 -42.38 -9.98
CA VAL A 5 -19.66 -41.09 -9.45
C VAL A 5 -18.46 -40.14 -9.49
N HIS A 6 -18.47 -39.21 -10.45
CA HIS A 6 -17.53 -38.10 -10.47
C HIS A 6 -17.91 -37.13 -9.34
N VAL A 7 -17.18 -37.21 -8.23
CA VAL A 7 -17.22 -36.17 -7.20
C VAL A 7 -16.41 -35.00 -7.73
N ALA A 8 -17.11 -34.00 -8.28
CA ALA A 8 -16.50 -32.71 -8.56
C ALA A 8 -16.14 -32.07 -7.21
N VAL A 9 -14.87 -32.16 -6.81
CA VAL A 9 -14.33 -31.38 -5.70
C VAL A 9 -14.23 -29.94 -6.20
N SER A 10 -15.30 -29.17 -6.04
CA SER A 10 -15.19 -27.71 -6.06
C SER A 10 -14.27 -27.32 -4.91
N THR A 11 -13.03 -26.99 -5.22
CA THR A 11 -12.20 -26.20 -4.33
C THR A 11 -12.88 -24.85 -4.20
N ALA A 12 -13.85 -24.75 -3.29
CA ALA A 12 -14.22 -23.47 -2.72
C ALA A 12 -12.97 -22.96 -2.03
N VAL A 13 -12.15 -22.21 -2.78
CA VAL A 13 -11.27 -21.22 -2.20
C VAL A 13 -12.16 -20.50 -1.20
N GLN A 14 -11.80 -20.55 0.08
CA GLN A 14 -12.47 -19.77 1.11
C GLN A 14 -12.22 -18.30 0.78
N THR A 15 -12.97 -17.77 -0.19
CA THR A 15 -13.33 -16.37 -0.26
C THR A 15 -13.94 -16.08 1.09
N GLY A 16 -13.19 -15.45 1.99
CA GLY A 16 -13.78 -14.96 3.24
C GLY A 16 -15.01 -14.16 2.86
N ALA A 17 -16.19 -14.61 3.31
CA ALA A 17 -17.44 -13.93 3.05
C ALA A 17 -17.28 -12.47 3.50
N CYS A 18 -17.53 -11.53 2.60
CA CYS A 18 -17.43 -10.10 2.88
C CYS A 18 -18.81 -9.50 3.18
N GLU A 19 -18.83 -8.31 3.79
CA GLU A 19 -20.07 -7.59 4.06
C GLU A 19 -20.49 -6.76 2.83
N PRO A 20 -21.73 -6.88 2.34
CA PRO A 20 -22.22 -6.11 1.20
C PRO A 20 -21.98 -4.60 1.36
N GLY A 21 -21.45 -3.96 0.32
CA GLY A 21 -21.14 -2.53 0.34
C GLY A 21 -19.76 -2.19 0.91
N HIS A 22 -18.98 -3.17 1.37
CA HIS A 22 -17.57 -2.97 1.68
C HIS A 22 -16.71 -2.93 0.42
N TYR A 23 -15.62 -2.17 0.49
CA TYR A 23 -14.62 -2.09 -0.56
C TYR A 23 -13.24 -2.40 0.05
N GLN A 24 -12.35 -2.97 -0.76
CA GLN A 24 -10.96 -3.20 -0.34
C GLN A 24 -9.99 -3.10 -1.51
N CYS A 25 -8.72 -2.89 -1.20
CA CYS A 25 -7.64 -3.10 -2.16
C CYS A 25 -7.25 -4.58 -2.23
N GLY A 26 -6.92 -5.07 -3.42
CA GLY A 26 -6.35 -6.39 -3.59
C GLY A 26 -5.01 -6.53 -2.87
N VAL A 27 -4.93 -7.53 -1.99
CA VAL A 27 -3.81 -8.30 -1.36
C VAL A 27 -4.16 -8.73 0.06
N THR A 28 -5.30 -8.30 0.61
CA THR A 28 -5.95 -8.92 1.76
C THR A 28 -7.25 -9.59 1.32
N GLY A 29 -7.32 -10.92 1.30
CA GLY A 29 -8.61 -11.64 1.32
C GLY A 29 -8.92 -12.57 0.13
N ASN A 30 -8.64 -12.20 -1.13
CA ASN A 30 -8.66 -13.15 -2.28
C ASN A 30 -8.23 -12.55 -3.65
N GLY A 31 -7.81 -11.29 -3.70
CA GLY A 31 -7.50 -10.60 -4.96
C GLY A 31 -6.13 -10.98 -5.50
N THR A 32 -6.08 -11.58 -6.69
CA THR A 32 -4.83 -11.95 -7.39
C THR A 32 -4.02 -10.74 -7.88
N ARG A 33 -4.58 -9.53 -7.83
CA ARG A 33 -3.95 -8.30 -8.32
C ARG A 33 -3.85 -7.24 -7.21
N PRO A 34 -2.64 -6.80 -6.83
CA PRO A 34 -2.44 -5.85 -5.74
C PRO A 34 -3.01 -4.44 -6.03
N ASP A 35 -3.18 -4.12 -7.31
CA ASP A 35 -3.56 -2.79 -7.77
C ASP A 35 -5.02 -2.74 -8.24
N THR A 36 -5.89 -3.56 -7.64
CA THR A 36 -7.32 -3.62 -8.01
C THR A 36 -8.20 -3.28 -6.82
N ILE A 37 -9.19 -2.40 -7.03
CA ILE A 37 -10.26 -2.14 -6.07
C ILE A 37 -11.30 -3.25 -6.21
N TYR A 38 -11.66 -3.89 -5.11
CA TYR A 38 -12.72 -4.88 -5.04
C TYR A 38 -13.91 -4.33 -4.25
N ALA A 39 -15.12 -4.58 -4.73
CA ALA A 39 -16.37 -4.34 -4.00
C ALA A 39 -16.96 -5.66 -3.56
N CYS A 40 -17.57 -5.68 -2.38
CA CYS A 40 -18.32 -6.82 -1.90
C CYS A 40 -19.76 -6.76 -2.41
N THR A 41 -20.17 -7.80 -3.12
CA THR A 41 -21.55 -7.95 -3.60
C THR A 41 -22.52 -8.27 -2.46
N ALA A 42 -23.83 -8.18 -2.74
CA ALA A 42 -24.90 -8.64 -1.85
C ALA A 42 -24.79 -10.12 -1.45
N TRP A 43 -24.02 -10.91 -2.21
CA TRP A 43 -23.82 -12.35 -2.00
C TRP A 43 -22.56 -12.66 -1.20
N GLY A 44 -21.85 -11.65 -0.69
CA GLY A 44 -20.62 -11.83 0.07
C GLY A 44 -19.41 -12.21 -0.80
N GLU A 45 -19.45 -11.87 -2.09
CA GLU A 45 -18.38 -12.13 -3.05
C GLU A 45 -17.62 -10.85 -3.41
N TRP A 46 -16.28 -10.92 -3.43
CA TRP A 46 -15.42 -9.84 -3.89
C TRP A 46 -15.34 -9.79 -5.40
N VAL A 47 -15.86 -8.72 -6.00
CA VAL A 47 -15.79 -8.48 -7.44
C VAL A 47 -14.86 -7.31 -7.75
N PRO A 48 -13.94 -7.44 -8.74
CA PRO A 48 -13.08 -6.33 -9.13
C PRO A 48 -13.93 -5.21 -9.74
N GLN A 49 -13.66 -3.97 -9.35
CA GLN A 49 -14.34 -2.78 -9.86
C GLN A 49 -13.41 -1.96 -10.76
N GLU A 50 -12.16 -1.75 -10.33
CA GLU A 50 -11.22 -0.90 -11.04
C GLU A 50 -9.80 -1.47 -10.93
N ASP A 51 -9.09 -1.49 -12.07
CA ASP A 51 -7.68 -1.87 -12.17
C ASP A 51 -6.82 -0.61 -12.20
N CYS A 52 -6.25 -0.23 -11.05
CA CYS A 52 -5.45 0.98 -10.88
C CYS A 52 -4.18 0.96 -11.74
N ALA A 53 -3.67 -0.22 -12.11
CA ALA A 53 -2.52 -0.32 -13.02
C ALA A 53 -2.81 0.24 -14.42
N SER A 54 -4.09 0.35 -14.80
CA SER A 54 -4.56 0.83 -16.10
C SER A 54 -5.17 2.24 -16.04
N ALA A 55 -5.06 2.94 -14.90
CA ALA A 55 -5.69 4.23 -14.71
C ALA A 55 -5.11 5.34 -15.63
N PRO A 56 -5.90 6.35 -16.04
CA PRO A 56 -5.42 7.47 -16.84
C PRO A 56 -4.34 8.27 -16.08
N GLY A 57 -3.16 8.44 -16.67
CA GLY A 57 -2.04 9.16 -16.05
C GLY A 57 -0.84 8.29 -15.64
N GLY A 58 -0.93 6.97 -15.83
CA GLY A 58 0.16 6.03 -15.60
C GLY A 58 -0.27 4.88 -14.67
N PRO A 59 0.67 4.06 -14.18
CA PRO A 59 0.32 3.02 -13.22
C PRO A 59 -0.06 3.67 -11.89
N HIS A 60 -1.31 3.56 -11.45
CA HIS A 60 -1.76 3.94 -10.10
C HIS A 60 -1.72 2.73 -9.16
N VAL A 61 -1.72 2.99 -7.85
CA VAL A 61 -1.83 1.97 -6.81
C VAL A 61 -3.17 2.11 -6.09
N CYS A 62 -3.76 0.99 -5.68
CA CYS A 62 -4.95 1.03 -4.83
C CYS A 62 -4.57 1.48 -3.41
N ARG A 63 -5.30 2.46 -2.85
CA ARG A 63 -5.14 2.89 -1.45
C ARG A 63 -6.46 3.18 -0.77
N VAL A 64 -6.62 2.69 0.46
CA VAL A 64 -7.68 3.15 1.36
C VAL A 64 -7.26 4.49 1.95
N LEU A 65 -8.07 5.53 1.74
CA LEU A 65 -7.80 6.87 2.28
C LEU A 65 -8.50 7.09 3.62
N SER A 66 -8.43 8.29 4.17
CA SER A 66 -9.01 8.66 5.47
C SER A 66 -10.54 8.54 5.52
N ASP A 67 -11.20 8.44 4.37
CA ASP A 67 -12.63 8.17 4.22
C ASP A 67 -12.98 6.67 4.32
N ASN A 68 -11.99 5.79 4.53
CA ASN A 68 -12.13 4.34 4.49
C ASN A 68 -12.63 3.80 3.14
N VAL A 69 -12.45 4.56 2.06
CA VAL A 69 -12.78 4.13 0.70
C VAL A 69 -11.47 3.83 -0.05
N PRO A 70 -11.38 2.73 -0.81
CA PRO A 70 -10.27 2.49 -1.73
C PRO A 70 -10.31 3.44 -2.94
N HIS A 71 -9.17 3.99 -3.31
CA HIS A 71 -8.97 4.90 -4.44
C HIS A 71 -7.75 4.49 -5.26
N CYS A 72 -7.78 4.71 -6.57
CA CYS A 72 -6.61 4.58 -7.42
C CYS A 72 -5.78 5.86 -7.38
N VAL A 73 -4.72 5.88 -6.57
CA VAL A 73 -3.87 7.07 -6.42
C VAL A 73 -2.55 6.92 -7.19
N PRO A 74 -1.96 8.02 -7.69
CA PRO A 74 -0.64 7.96 -8.29
C PRO A 74 0.37 7.34 -7.31
N PRO A 75 1.36 6.59 -7.80
CA PRO A 75 2.41 6.05 -6.97
C PRO A 75 3.16 7.23 -6.35
N GLY A 76 3.36 7.19 -5.03
CA GLY A 76 4.08 8.25 -4.31
C GLY A 76 5.43 8.52 -5.00
N LYS A 77 5.69 9.77 -5.39
CA LYS A 77 6.88 10.16 -6.16
C LYS A 77 8.20 10.13 -5.36
N GLY A 78 8.19 9.74 -4.10
CA GLY A 78 9.26 10.10 -3.16
C GLY A 78 10.27 9.02 -2.82
N CYS A 79 9.80 7.81 -2.47
CA CYS A 79 10.63 6.80 -1.80
C CYS A 79 9.95 5.44 -1.64
N LYS A 80 10.72 4.43 -1.19
CA LYS A 80 10.22 3.10 -0.79
C LYS A 80 10.08 3.02 0.73
N PRO A 81 9.03 2.37 1.28
CA PRO A 81 8.89 2.17 2.71
C PRO A 81 10.15 1.60 3.36
N GLY A 82 10.53 2.15 4.52
CA GLY A 82 11.76 1.79 5.22
C GLY A 82 13.04 2.44 4.67
N GLN A 83 12.94 3.29 3.64
CA GLN A 83 14.02 4.21 3.30
C GLN A 83 14.03 5.41 4.23
N TYR A 84 15.22 5.97 4.42
CA TYR A 84 15.43 7.20 5.16
C TYR A 84 16.30 8.13 4.33
N ARG A 85 16.14 9.44 4.50
CA ARG A 85 17.00 10.46 3.86
C ARG A 85 17.31 11.61 4.79
N CYS A 86 18.35 12.35 4.45
CA CYS A 86 18.57 13.67 5.01
C CYS A 86 17.73 14.73 4.30
N GLY A 87 17.38 15.77 5.05
CA GLY A 87 16.76 16.98 4.56
C GLY A 87 16.87 18.09 5.61
N GLU A 88 16.13 19.16 5.39
CA GLU A 88 16.03 20.28 6.32
C GLU A 88 14.57 20.45 6.73
N SER A 89 14.34 20.61 8.03
CA SER A 89 13.00 20.88 8.55
C SER A 89 12.52 22.26 8.11
N PRO A 90 11.32 22.38 7.51
CA PRO A 90 10.79 23.67 7.08
C PRO A 90 10.42 24.59 8.25
N ALA A 91 10.33 24.07 9.47
CA ALA A 91 9.93 24.84 10.65
C ALA A 91 11.07 25.67 11.23
N ASN A 92 12.30 25.14 11.19
CA ASN A 92 13.45 25.70 11.89
C ASN A 92 14.77 25.63 11.09
N ASN A 93 14.74 25.12 9.85
CA ASN A 93 15.90 24.85 9.01
C ASN A 93 16.96 23.96 9.68
N ALA A 94 16.58 23.15 10.67
CA ALA A 94 17.47 22.17 11.28
C ALA A 94 17.71 21.01 10.30
N SER A 95 18.89 20.39 10.38
CA SER A 95 19.15 19.11 9.70
C SER A 95 18.22 18.04 10.27
N THR A 96 17.56 17.28 9.40
CA THR A 96 16.49 16.34 9.78
C THR A 96 16.63 15.02 9.05
N ILE A 97 16.23 13.94 9.72
CA ILE A 97 16.04 12.62 9.10
C ILE A 97 14.57 12.44 8.75
N TYR A 98 14.29 12.21 7.48
CA TYR A 98 12.97 11.84 6.97
C TYR A 98 12.89 10.33 6.84
N ALA A 99 11.75 9.77 7.25
CA ALA A 99 11.41 8.38 7.01
C ALA A 99 10.47 8.30 5.80
N CYS A 100 10.59 7.24 5.02
CA CYS A 100 9.59 6.91 4.04
C CYS A 100 8.47 6.11 4.70
N ASP A 101 7.26 6.66 4.70
CA ASP A 101 6.11 5.95 5.21
C ASP A 101 5.76 4.73 4.34
N ALA A 102 4.82 3.91 4.80
CA ALA A 102 4.27 2.78 4.04
C ALA A 102 3.65 3.19 2.69
N PHE A 103 3.47 4.50 2.48
CA PHE A 103 2.79 5.10 1.35
C PHE A 103 3.76 5.78 0.37
N GLY A 104 5.07 5.63 0.54
CA GLY A 104 6.06 6.19 -0.40
C GLY A 104 6.21 7.70 -0.30
N ASN A 105 5.78 8.31 0.81
CA ASN A 105 5.98 9.72 1.11
C ASN A 105 7.10 9.90 2.13
N TRP A 106 7.88 10.96 1.94
CA TRP A 106 8.82 11.41 2.95
C TRP A 106 8.06 12.11 4.07
N VAL A 107 8.04 11.49 5.25
CA VAL A 107 7.49 12.06 6.47
C VAL A 107 8.62 12.49 7.39
N PHE A 108 8.38 13.57 8.14
CA PHE A 108 9.30 14.03 9.16
C PHE A 108 9.56 12.92 10.19
N GLY A 109 10.83 12.61 10.44
CA GLY A 109 11.23 11.70 11.51
C GLY A 109 11.63 12.48 12.75
N TYR A 110 12.82 13.05 12.73
CA TYR A 110 13.38 13.82 13.85
C TYR A 110 14.48 14.78 13.40
N ASP A 111 14.65 15.86 14.15
CA ASP A 111 15.74 16.83 13.97
C ASP A 111 17.03 16.31 14.60
N CYS A 112 18.16 16.58 13.94
CA CYS A 112 19.49 16.36 14.50
C CYS A 112 19.81 17.47 15.53
N PRO A 113 20.13 17.12 16.78
CA PRO A 113 20.41 18.12 17.81
C PRO A 113 21.72 18.86 17.50
N PRO A 114 21.81 20.19 17.71
CA PRO A 114 23.07 20.91 17.55
C PRO A 114 24.17 20.33 18.48
N PRO A 115 25.43 20.25 18.02
CA PRO A 115 25.96 20.74 16.74
C PRO A 115 25.90 19.72 15.58
N SER A 116 25.14 18.62 15.73
CA SER A 116 25.11 17.55 14.74
C SER A 116 24.35 17.91 13.47
N SER A 117 24.68 17.23 12.38
CA SER A 117 24.06 17.38 11.06
C SER A 117 23.66 16.02 10.49
N CYS A 118 22.66 16.00 9.62
CA CYS A 118 22.27 14.76 8.97
C CYS A 118 23.24 14.42 7.84
N ARG A 119 23.83 13.22 7.87
CA ARG A 119 24.66 12.69 6.77
C ARG A 119 24.33 11.23 6.49
N VAL A 120 24.32 10.87 5.20
CA VAL A 120 24.24 9.45 4.79
C VAL A 120 25.63 8.83 4.91
N LEU A 121 25.76 7.79 5.73
CA LEU A 121 27.03 7.10 5.97
C LEU A 121 27.22 5.91 5.01
N ALA A 122 28.32 5.17 5.18
CA ALA A 122 28.69 4.04 4.30
C ALA A 122 27.67 2.88 4.32
N ASP A 123 26.88 2.77 5.39
CA ASP A 123 25.77 1.82 5.49
C ASP A 123 24.54 2.23 4.65
N ARG A 124 24.62 3.37 3.96
CA ARG A 124 23.55 3.98 3.16
C ARG A 124 22.33 4.37 4.00
N GLN A 125 22.52 4.58 5.30
CA GLN A 125 21.49 5.14 6.17
C GLN A 125 21.88 6.56 6.59
N PRO A 126 20.90 7.44 6.84
CA PRO A 126 21.15 8.75 7.39
C PRO A 126 21.38 8.65 8.91
N HIS A 127 22.38 9.38 9.39
CA HIS A 127 22.76 9.50 10.79
C HIS A 127 22.91 10.97 11.15
N CYS A 128 22.65 11.32 12.41
CA CYS A 128 23.09 12.60 12.96
C CYS A 128 24.54 12.45 13.42
N VAL A 129 25.45 13.24 12.84
CA VAL A 129 26.90 13.21 13.11
C VAL A 129 27.47 14.58 13.40
#